data_AF-A0A955CP34-F1
#
_entry.id   AF-A0A955CP34-F1
#
_cell.length_a   1.000
_cell.length_b   1.000
_cell.length_c   1.000
_cell.angle_alpha   90.00
_cell.angle_beta   90.00
_cell.angle_gamma   90.00
#
_symmetry.space_group_name_H-M   'P 1'
#
loop_
_entity.id
_entity.type
_entity.pdbx_description
1 polymer ?
#
loop_
_entity_poly.entity_id
_entity_poly.type
_entity_poly.pdbx_seq_one_letter_code
_entity_poly.pdbx_strand_id
1 'polypeptide(L)'
;MTLATRARICSSFACSLLTAAGLPLVATATIAASDTPAMAQSHTTSDDAQSRAEKRELLIKLSKPITLDVENQPISDLFSFINDVTGAAVEPIYLNDDTNAEGINPDTEVTIKVTETPALVVLERLLLRAQRSEGLGQEYTWQFSEYGTIECGPKSELNRNQRVELYDVSDLLYIVPDFDNAPEFDLQSAVQAASGAGGGSGGQSPFSGGSQDVDQQTLAERAEALQNLIITTVEPDQWSELGGDGARISLYNQSFIITAPDYIHRQIAGYDFWPSRLQQIRKVKGRQEVKIKPSTKP
;
A
#
# COMPACT_ATOMS: atom_id res chain seq x y z
N MET A 1 -34.72 -59.85 -3.00
CA MET A 1 -35.91 -59.48 -3.79
C MET A 1 -36.28 -58.07 -3.33
N THR A 2 -36.26 -56.99 -4.10
CA THR A 2 -36.27 -56.76 -5.56
C THR A 2 -35.83 -55.30 -5.80
N LEU A 3 -34.95 -55.09 -6.79
CA LEU A 3 -34.61 -53.80 -7.40
C LEU A 3 -35.80 -53.21 -8.20
N ALA A 4 -35.89 -51.88 -8.28
CA ALA A 4 -36.35 -51.10 -9.45
C ALA A 4 -36.07 -49.61 -9.14
N THR A 5 -35.20 -48.84 -9.82
CA THR A 5 -35.01 -48.49 -11.26
C THR A 5 -36.15 -47.64 -11.84
N ARG A 6 -35.86 -46.35 -12.14
CA ARG A 6 -36.24 -45.53 -13.32
C ARG A 6 -35.90 -44.05 -13.00
N ALA A 7 -34.95 -43.34 -13.62
CA ALA A 7 -34.64 -43.03 -15.02
C ALA A 7 -35.56 -41.98 -15.70
N ARG A 8 -34.99 -40.75 -15.82
CA ARG A 8 -35.04 -39.73 -16.89
C ARG A 8 -36.37 -39.31 -17.53
N ILE A 9 -36.60 -37.99 -17.60
CA ILE A 9 -37.22 -37.33 -18.76
C ILE A 9 -36.46 -36.02 -19.08
N CYS A 10 -35.91 -35.97 -20.29
CA CYS A 10 -35.43 -34.77 -20.98
C CYS A 10 -36.62 -34.04 -21.60
N SER A 11 -36.58 -32.71 -21.67
CA SER A 11 -37.43 -31.93 -22.56
C SER A 11 -36.60 -30.88 -23.30
N SER A 12 -36.57 -31.04 -24.62
CA SER A 12 -35.93 -30.21 -25.62
C SER A 12 -36.99 -29.85 -26.66
N PHE A 13 -37.22 -28.57 -26.90
CA PHE A 13 -37.97 -27.96 -28.03
C PHE A 13 -37.62 -26.46 -28.01
N ALA A 14 -37.42 -25.71 -29.10
CA ALA A 14 -37.66 -25.96 -30.50
C ALA A 14 -36.71 -25.10 -31.36
N CYS A 15 -36.35 -25.66 -32.51
CA CYS A 15 -35.65 -25.05 -33.62
C CYS A 15 -36.60 -24.14 -34.41
N SER A 16 -36.17 -22.94 -34.82
CA SER A 16 -36.80 -22.20 -35.92
C SER A 16 -35.72 -21.63 -36.84
N LEU A 17 -35.65 -22.20 -38.03
CA LEU A 17 -34.87 -21.77 -39.18
C LEU A 17 -35.66 -20.70 -39.94
N LEU A 18 -35.04 -19.56 -40.21
CA LEU A 18 -35.50 -18.62 -41.23
C LEU A 18 -34.29 -18.22 -42.09
N THR A 19 -34.23 -18.81 -43.27
CA THR A 19 -33.28 -18.54 -44.35
C THR A 19 -33.79 -17.37 -45.19
N ALA A 20 -33.00 -16.30 -45.30
CA ALA A 20 -33.12 -15.30 -46.37
C ALA A 20 -31.71 -14.92 -46.82
N ALA A 21 -31.48 -15.04 -48.12
CA ALA A 21 -30.21 -14.81 -48.80
C ALA A 21 -30.01 -13.33 -49.16
N GLY A 22 -28.76 -12.86 -49.23
CA GLY A 22 -28.37 -11.81 -50.18
C GLY A 22 -27.47 -10.67 -49.66
N LEU A 23 -26.23 -10.68 -50.16
CA LEU A 23 -25.25 -9.59 -50.38
C LEU A 23 -24.28 -9.17 -49.23
N PRO A 24 -22.96 -9.08 -49.51
CA PRO A 24 -21.96 -8.60 -48.57
C PRO A 24 -21.80 -7.08 -48.71
N LEU A 25 -22.03 -6.32 -47.63
CA LEU A 25 -21.59 -4.94 -47.54
C LEU A 25 -20.47 -4.82 -46.51
N VAL A 26 -19.36 -4.25 -46.97
CA VAL A 26 -18.10 -4.01 -46.27
C VAL A 26 -18.34 -3.34 -44.91
N ALA A 27 -18.00 -4.03 -43.82
CA ALA A 27 -17.97 -3.44 -42.49
C ALA A 27 -16.67 -2.64 -42.33
N THR A 28 -16.77 -1.32 -42.42
CA THR A 28 -15.73 -0.40 -41.92
C THR A 28 -15.68 -0.55 -40.40
N ALA A 29 -14.67 -1.26 -39.90
CA ALA A 29 -14.37 -1.28 -38.48
C ALA A 29 -13.86 0.10 -38.06
N THR A 30 -14.74 0.92 -37.49
CA THR A 30 -14.32 2.07 -36.70
C THR A 30 -13.60 1.51 -35.47
N ILE A 31 -12.28 1.65 -35.44
CA ILE A 31 -11.48 1.43 -34.24
C ILE A 31 -11.91 2.52 -33.27
N ALA A 32 -12.82 2.19 -32.36
CA ALA A 32 -13.04 2.99 -31.17
C ALA A 32 -11.70 2.99 -30.42
N ALA A 33 -11.07 4.16 -30.34
CA ALA A 33 -9.98 4.39 -29.42
C ALA A 33 -10.55 4.18 -28.01
N SER A 34 -10.38 2.97 -27.48
CA SER A 34 -10.57 2.73 -26.06
C SER A 34 -9.48 3.53 -25.37
N ASP A 35 -9.86 4.69 -24.83
CA ASP A 35 -9.10 5.40 -23.81
C ASP A 35 -8.77 4.39 -22.72
N THR A 36 -7.53 3.91 -22.70
CA THR A 36 -7.01 3.15 -21.58
C THR A 36 -6.97 4.14 -20.42
N PRO A 37 -7.78 3.97 -19.35
CA PRO A 37 -7.54 4.75 -18.16
C PRO A 37 -6.13 4.37 -17.69
N ALA A 38 -5.29 5.38 -17.46
CA ALA A 38 -3.99 5.20 -16.82
C ALA A 38 -4.19 4.30 -15.59
N MET A 39 -3.57 3.12 -15.62
CA MET A 39 -3.61 2.20 -14.50
C MET A 39 -2.98 2.91 -13.30
N ALA A 40 -3.83 3.38 -12.39
CA ALA A 40 -3.42 3.66 -11.04
C ALA A 40 -2.76 2.38 -10.52
N GLN A 41 -1.56 2.50 -9.94
CA GLN A 41 -0.77 1.41 -9.39
C GLN A 41 -1.65 0.59 -8.43
N SER A 42 -2.21 -0.51 -8.92
CA SER A 42 -2.94 -1.46 -8.09
C SER A 42 -1.88 -2.36 -7.47
N HIS A 43 -1.43 -2.00 -6.27
CA HIS A 43 -0.90 -3.01 -5.35
C HIS A 43 -1.91 -4.15 -5.33
N THR A 44 -1.47 -5.40 -5.51
CA THR A 44 -2.35 -6.55 -5.36
C THR A 44 -2.61 -6.73 -3.86
N THR A 45 -3.37 -5.80 -3.27
CA THR A 45 -3.91 -5.96 -1.93
C THR A 45 -4.83 -7.18 -1.97
N SER A 46 -4.60 -8.14 -1.08
CA SER A 46 -5.35 -9.41 -1.08
C SER A 46 -6.83 -9.24 -0.73
N ASP A 47 -7.26 -8.03 -0.40
CA ASP A 47 -8.63 -7.72 -0.05
C ASP A 47 -9.56 -7.78 -1.26
N ASP A 48 -10.75 -8.32 -1.07
CA ASP A 48 -11.84 -8.20 -2.03
C ASP A 48 -12.42 -6.78 -2.03
N ALA A 49 -13.10 -6.39 -3.11
CA ALA A 49 -13.71 -5.05 -3.24
C ALA A 49 -14.69 -4.73 -2.09
N GLN A 50 -15.40 -5.74 -1.57
CA GLN A 50 -16.31 -5.60 -0.43
C GLN A 50 -15.54 -5.33 0.88
N SER A 51 -14.52 -6.13 1.18
CA SER A 51 -13.66 -5.93 2.37
C SER A 51 -13.03 -4.54 2.38
N ARG A 52 -12.53 -4.06 1.22
CA ARG A 52 -12.01 -2.69 1.09
C ARG A 52 -13.06 -1.63 1.42
N ALA A 53 -14.32 -1.83 1.01
CA ALA A 53 -15.40 -0.90 1.30
C ALA A 53 -15.73 -0.85 2.80
N GLU A 54 -15.75 -2.01 3.46
CA GLU A 54 -15.98 -2.14 4.90
C GLU A 54 -14.86 -1.48 5.72
N LYS A 55 -13.59 -1.79 5.41
CA LYS A 55 -12.41 -1.15 6.04
C LYS A 55 -12.43 0.37 5.86
N ARG A 56 -12.77 0.84 4.66
CA ARG A 56 -12.93 2.27 4.38
C ARG A 56 -14.04 2.90 5.22
N GLU A 57 -15.17 2.23 5.37
CA GLU A 57 -16.28 2.71 6.21
C GLU A 57 -15.86 2.84 7.68
N LEU A 58 -15.10 1.88 8.21
CA LEU A 58 -14.55 1.95 9.56
C LEU A 58 -13.60 3.15 9.74
N LEU A 59 -12.73 3.43 8.77
CA LEU A 59 -11.88 4.63 8.82
C LEU A 59 -12.70 5.93 8.80
N ILE A 60 -13.78 5.97 8.03
CA ILE A 60 -14.70 7.12 8.01
C ILE A 60 -15.36 7.28 9.39
N LYS A 61 -15.82 6.18 9.99
CA LYS A 61 -16.41 6.18 11.35
C LYS A 61 -15.41 6.68 12.40
N LEU A 62 -14.15 6.22 12.36
CA LEU A 62 -13.10 6.70 13.27
C LEU A 62 -12.61 8.12 12.96
N SER A 63 -12.93 8.68 11.80
CA SER A 63 -12.66 10.10 11.53
C SER A 63 -13.66 11.03 12.21
N LYS A 64 -14.75 10.53 12.80
CA LYS A 64 -15.71 11.37 13.53
C LYS A 64 -15.00 12.08 14.70
N PRO A 65 -15.18 13.41 14.86
CA PRO A 65 -14.59 14.12 15.98
C PRO A 65 -15.30 13.74 17.28
N ILE A 66 -14.52 13.49 18.31
CA ILE A 66 -15.00 13.22 19.67
C ILE A 66 -14.34 14.19 20.66
N THR A 67 -15.06 14.49 21.73
CA THR A 67 -14.60 15.29 22.86
C THR A 67 -14.68 14.39 24.08
N LEU A 68 -13.56 14.24 24.78
CA LEU A 68 -13.42 13.36 25.93
C LEU A 68 -12.54 14.07 26.97
N ASP A 69 -13.02 14.16 28.20
CA ASP A 69 -12.30 14.70 29.34
C ASP A 69 -12.44 13.70 30.49
N VAL A 70 -11.43 12.85 30.65
CA VAL A 70 -11.44 11.76 31.61
C VAL A 70 -10.16 11.76 32.44
N GLU A 71 -10.33 11.48 33.73
CA GLU A 71 -9.27 11.35 34.71
C GLU A 71 -9.37 9.96 35.35
N ASN A 72 -8.24 9.24 35.34
CA ASN A 72 -8.09 7.88 35.90
C ASN A 72 -9.25 6.95 35.53
N GLN A 73 -9.53 6.80 34.24
CA GLN A 73 -10.53 5.85 33.74
C GLN A 73 -9.84 4.59 33.19
N PRO A 74 -10.41 3.39 33.43
CA PRO A 74 -9.87 2.16 32.87
C PRO A 74 -9.95 2.20 31.34
N ILE A 75 -8.89 1.71 30.68
CA ILE A 75 -8.77 1.81 29.23
C ILE A 75 -9.85 0.99 28.48
N SER A 76 -10.34 -0.09 29.11
CA SER A 76 -11.42 -0.92 28.57
C SER A 76 -12.71 -0.13 28.32
N ASP A 77 -13.08 0.75 29.26
CA ASP A 77 -14.25 1.62 29.13
C ASP A 77 -14.04 2.67 28.02
N LEU A 78 -12.80 3.13 27.83
CA LEU A 78 -12.45 4.10 26.78
C LEU A 78 -12.52 3.48 25.38
N PHE A 79 -12.09 2.23 25.21
CA PHE A 79 -12.27 1.51 23.95
C PHE A 79 -13.76 1.26 23.65
N SER A 80 -14.53 0.86 24.66
CA SER A 80 -15.98 0.68 24.55
C SER A 80 -16.67 1.98 24.13
N PHE A 81 -16.30 3.10 24.76
CA PHE A 81 -16.79 4.43 24.38
C PHE A 81 -16.47 4.80 22.93
N ILE A 82 -15.26 4.51 22.43
CA ILE A 82 -14.91 4.75 21.03
C ILE A 82 -15.81 3.92 20.10
N ASN A 83 -16.02 2.64 20.42
CA ASN A 83 -16.88 1.75 19.64
C ASN A 83 -18.32 2.28 19.62
N ASP A 84 -18.88 2.63 20.78
CA ASP A 84 -20.26 3.12 20.92
C ASP A 84 -20.50 4.44 20.17
N VAL A 85 -19.57 5.39 20.26
CA VAL A 85 -19.72 6.71 19.66
C VAL A 85 -19.49 6.69 18.15
N THR A 86 -18.49 5.92 17.70
CA THR A 86 -18.11 5.91 16.28
C THR A 86 -18.89 4.90 15.47
N GLY A 87 -19.29 3.78 16.10
CA GLY A 87 -19.80 2.57 15.46
C GLY A 87 -18.72 1.78 14.73
N ALA A 88 -17.44 2.06 14.98
CA ALA A 88 -16.32 1.33 14.40
C ALA A 88 -15.98 0.11 15.25
N ALA A 89 -15.91 -1.07 14.63
CA ALA A 89 -15.51 -2.31 15.27
C ALA A 89 -14.01 -2.26 15.64
N VAL A 90 -13.73 -1.78 16.85
CA VAL A 90 -12.40 -1.76 17.46
C VAL A 90 -12.31 -2.90 18.47
N GLU A 91 -11.32 -3.76 18.28
CA GLU A 91 -11.09 -4.99 19.05
C GLU A 91 -9.71 -4.90 19.73
N PRO A 92 -9.66 -4.38 20.97
CA PRO A 92 -8.41 -4.39 21.74
C PRO A 92 -8.04 -5.80 22.18
N ILE A 93 -6.77 -6.17 21.98
CA ILE A 93 -6.19 -7.43 22.46
C ILE A 93 -5.86 -7.26 23.94
N TYR A 94 -6.67 -7.86 24.81
CA TYR A 94 -6.47 -7.80 26.26
C TYR A 94 -5.57 -8.92 26.77
N LEU A 95 -4.86 -8.64 27.87
CA LEU A 95 -4.03 -9.63 28.58
C LEU A 95 -4.84 -10.82 29.11
N ASN A 96 -6.13 -10.61 29.39
CA ASN A 96 -7.00 -11.62 30.01
C ASN A 96 -7.70 -12.54 29.01
N ASP A 97 -7.50 -12.32 27.70
CA ASP A 97 -8.05 -13.23 26.70
C ASP A 97 -7.22 -14.53 26.77
N ASP A 98 -7.87 -15.66 27.12
CA ASP A 98 -7.32 -16.96 27.57
C ASP A 98 -6.19 -17.58 26.70
N THR A 99 -5.82 -16.91 25.61
CA THR A 99 -4.93 -17.37 24.57
C THR A 99 -3.50 -16.84 24.71
N ASN A 100 -3.26 -15.71 25.41
CA ASN A 100 -1.97 -15.00 25.33
C ASN A 100 -1.43 -14.45 26.67
N ALA A 101 -0.10 -14.47 26.82
CA ALA A 101 0.62 -13.87 27.96
C ALA A 101 0.96 -12.39 27.74
N GLU A 102 0.57 -11.83 26.60
CA GLU A 102 0.88 -10.47 26.17
C GLU A 102 -0.38 -9.81 25.62
N GLY A 103 -0.69 -8.60 26.08
CA GLY A 103 -1.91 -7.88 25.75
C GLY A 103 -2.04 -6.62 26.58
N ILE A 104 -3.03 -5.79 26.25
CA ILE A 104 -3.33 -4.57 27.00
C ILE A 104 -3.97 -4.97 28.34
N ASN A 105 -3.52 -4.40 29.45
CA ASN A 105 -4.22 -4.58 30.71
C ASN A 105 -5.52 -3.74 30.70
N PRO A 106 -6.72 -4.35 30.80
CA PRO A 106 -8.00 -3.64 30.73
C PRO A 106 -8.20 -2.63 31.87
N ASP A 107 -7.54 -2.85 33.01
CA ASP A 107 -7.64 -2.01 34.20
C ASP A 107 -6.61 -0.85 34.19
N THR A 108 -5.82 -0.72 33.12
CA THR A 108 -4.86 0.39 32.98
C THR A 108 -5.58 1.72 33.00
N GLU A 109 -5.33 2.53 34.04
CA GLU A 109 -5.94 3.84 34.20
C GLU A 109 -5.29 4.89 33.29
N VAL A 110 -6.11 5.59 32.50
CA VAL A 110 -5.66 6.61 31.56
C VAL A 110 -6.35 7.92 31.85
N THR A 111 -5.55 9.00 31.86
CA THR A 111 -6.03 10.38 31.91
C THR A 111 -5.81 11.05 30.55
N ILE A 112 -6.89 11.44 29.88
CA ILE A 112 -6.85 12.05 28.55
C ILE A 112 -7.90 13.16 28.43
N LYS A 113 -7.46 14.29 27.88
CA LYS A 113 -8.29 15.43 27.56
C LYS A 113 -8.14 15.79 26.09
N VAL A 114 -9.21 15.67 25.33
CA VAL A 114 -9.29 15.96 23.90
C VAL A 114 -10.58 16.67 23.57
N THR A 115 -10.52 17.61 22.65
CA THR A 115 -11.66 18.40 22.20
C THR A 115 -11.70 18.37 20.69
N GLU A 116 -12.85 18.01 20.11
CA GLU A 116 -13.09 17.93 18.66
C GLU A 116 -11.98 17.18 17.88
N THR A 117 -11.47 16.09 18.46
CA THR A 117 -10.35 15.32 17.89
C THR A 117 -10.89 14.06 17.20
N PRO A 118 -10.43 13.69 15.99
CA PRO A 118 -10.85 12.45 15.34
C PRO A 118 -10.64 11.24 16.25
N ALA A 119 -11.63 10.36 16.34
CA ALA A 119 -11.57 9.19 17.22
C ALA A 119 -10.36 8.30 16.96
N LEU A 120 -9.89 8.19 15.72
CA LEU A 120 -8.64 7.50 15.38
C LEU A 120 -7.42 8.09 16.10
N VAL A 121 -7.32 9.42 16.15
CA VAL A 121 -6.22 10.11 16.84
C VAL A 121 -6.35 9.92 18.35
N VAL A 122 -7.58 9.83 18.86
CA VAL A 122 -7.82 9.49 20.27
C VAL A 122 -7.38 8.05 20.55
N LEU A 123 -7.71 7.09 19.68
CA LEU A 123 -7.28 5.69 19.77
C LEU A 123 -5.74 5.58 19.83
N GLU A 124 -5.03 6.23 18.91
CA GLU A 124 -3.56 6.26 18.91
C GLU A 124 -2.99 6.86 20.19
N ARG A 125 -3.63 7.92 20.72
CA ARG A 125 -3.22 8.50 22.01
C ARG A 125 -3.48 7.55 23.17
N LEU A 126 -4.58 6.80 23.17
CA LEU A 126 -4.86 5.80 24.21
C LEU A 126 -3.80 4.71 24.21
N LEU A 127 -3.45 4.16 23.04
CA LEU A 127 -2.41 3.14 22.91
C LEU A 127 -1.04 3.65 23.41
N LEU A 128 -0.67 4.87 23.03
CA LEU A 128 0.56 5.50 23.53
C LEU A 128 0.57 5.73 25.04
N ARG A 129 -0.60 5.99 25.66
CA ARG A 129 -0.70 6.12 27.12
C ARG A 129 -0.66 4.76 27.81
N ALA A 130 -1.32 3.75 27.25
CA ALA A 130 -1.27 2.38 27.73
C ALA A 130 0.18 1.87 27.77
N GLN A 131 0.89 1.99 26.64
CA GLN A 131 2.31 1.63 26.52
C GLN A 131 3.17 2.31 27.61
N ARG A 132 2.94 3.59 27.88
CA ARG A 132 3.70 4.33 28.91
C ARG A 132 3.36 3.86 30.32
N SER A 133 2.10 3.54 30.58
CA SER A 133 1.62 3.18 31.91
C SER A 133 2.07 1.78 32.30
N GLU A 134 2.06 0.84 31.37
CA GLU A 134 2.38 -0.57 31.64
C GLU A 134 3.90 -0.79 31.76
N GLY A 135 4.73 0.03 31.09
CA GLY A 135 6.17 0.04 31.33
C GLY A 135 6.90 -1.26 30.96
N LEU A 136 6.24 -2.17 30.24
CA LEU A 136 6.75 -3.50 29.88
C LEU A 136 7.71 -3.51 28.68
N GLY A 137 8.08 -2.34 28.14
CA GLY A 137 8.92 -2.24 26.94
C GLY A 137 8.24 -2.70 25.64
N GLN A 138 6.97 -3.08 25.71
CA GLN A 138 6.17 -3.42 24.54
C GLN A 138 5.74 -2.15 23.79
N GLU A 139 5.70 -2.23 22.47
CA GLU A 139 5.24 -1.15 21.61
C GLU A 139 3.85 -1.45 21.09
N TYR A 140 2.94 -0.47 21.18
CA TYR A 140 1.53 -0.67 20.88
C TYR A 140 1.17 0.01 19.56
N THR A 141 0.34 -0.66 18.77
CA THR A 141 -0.19 -0.12 17.51
C THR A 141 -1.56 -0.72 17.24
N TRP A 142 -2.15 -0.32 16.12
CA TRP A 142 -3.40 -0.86 15.60
C TRP A 142 -3.18 -1.36 14.18
N GLN A 143 -4.04 -2.25 13.70
CA GLN A 143 -4.03 -2.75 12.34
C GLN A 143 -5.41 -3.29 11.93
N PHE A 144 -5.63 -3.59 10.66
CA PHE A 144 -6.83 -4.32 10.23
C PHE A 144 -6.63 -5.82 10.39
N SER A 145 -7.61 -6.49 11.00
CA SER A 145 -7.69 -7.94 11.03
C SER A 145 -8.05 -8.49 9.65
N GLU A 146 -7.86 -9.79 9.45
CA GLU A 146 -8.30 -10.51 8.23
C GLU A 146 -9.83 -10.38 8.01
N TYR A 147 -10.59 -10.27 9.10
CA TYR A 147 -12.05 -10.13 9.09
C TYR A 147 -12.52 -8.69 8.86
N GLY A 148 -11.61 -7.74 8.68
CA GLY A 148 -11.94 -6.35 8.40
C GLY A 148 -12.26 -5.51 9.64
N THR A 149 -12.05 -6.01 10.85
CA THR A 149 -12.13 -5.23 12.10
C THR A 149 -10.81 -4.50 12.37
N ILE A 150 -10.82 -3.53 13.30
CA ILE A 150 -9.61 -2.83 13.72
C ILE A 150 -9.13 -3.45 15.02
N GLU A 151 -8.06 -4.24 14.95
CA GLU A 151 -7.42 -4.80 16.13
C GLU A 151 -6.31 -3.87 16.66
N CYS A 152 -6.17 -3.77 17.97
CA CYS A 152 -5.11 -2.94 18.58
C CYS A 152 -4.50 -3.60 19.81
N GLY A 153 -3.20 -3.40 20.00
CA GLY A 153 -2.46 -4.15 21.01
C GLY A 153 -0.94 -4.07 20.85
N PRO A 154 -0.20 -4.91 21.59
CA PRO A 154 1.24 -5.02 21.46
C PRO A 154 1.64 -5.57 20.08
N LYS A 155 2.72 -5.03 19.50
CA LYS A 155 3.25 -5.48 18.21
C LYS A 155 3.56 -6.98 18.17
N SER A 156 4.04 -7.55 19.27
CA SER A 156 4.34 -8.99 19.39
C SER A 156 3.13 -9.88 19.10
N GLU A 157 1.93 -9.47 19.51
CA GLU A 157 0.69 -10.19 19.18
C GLU A 157 0.23 -9.90 17.75
N LEU A 158 0.31 -8.64 17.32
CA LEU A 158 -0.08 -8.25 15.96
C LEU A 158 0.78 -8.90 14.87
N ASN A 159 2.04 -9.21 15.19
CA ASN A 159 2.98 -9.93 14.32
C ASN A 159 2.54 -11.35 13.98
N ARG A 160 1.59 -11.94 14.71
CA ARG A 160 1.08 -13.29 14.41
C ARG A 160 0.23 -13.31 13.14
N ASN A 161 -0.43 -12.19 12.83
CA ASN A 161 -1.28 -12.04 11.65
C ASN A 161 -0.48 -11.48 10.48
N GLN A 162 0.48 -12.28 9.98
CA GLN A 162 1.27 -11.92 8.80
C GLN A 162 0.53 -12.28 7.52
N ARG A 163 0.64 -11.42 6.51
CA ARG A 163 0.21 -11.73 5.15
C ARG A 163 1.30 -11.42 4.15
N VAL A 164 1.16 -11.96 2.95
CA VAL A 164 2.08 -11.73 1.85
C VAL A 164 1.48 -10.68 0.91
N GLU A 165 2.21 -9.60 0.67
CA GLU A 165 1.86 -8.60 -0.34
C GLU A 165 2.97 -8.43 -1.37
N LEU A 166 2.55 -8.18 -2.62
CA LEU A 166 3.44 -7.89 -3.74
C LEU A 166 3.43 -6.39 -4.02
N TYR A 167 4.61 -5.78 -3.96
CA TYR A 167 4.85 -4.37 -4.26
C TYR A 167 5.64 -4.23 -5.55
N ASP A 168 5.02 -3.67 -6.59
CA ASP A 168 5.75 -3.31 -7.80
C ASP A 168 6.56 -2.03 -7.55
N VAL A 169 7.88 -2.11 -7.73
CA VAL A 169 8.81 -1.00 -7.54
C VAL A 169 9.50 -0.61 -8.84
N SER A 170 9.04 -1.11 -10.00
CA SER A 170 9.62 -0.84 -11.32
C SER A 170 9.82 0.65 -11.60
N ASP A 171 8.84 1.47 -11.22
CA ASP A 171 8.89 2.94 -11.37
C ASP A 171 9.97 3.58 -10.50
N LEU A 172 10.16 3.09 -9.27
CA LEU A 172 11.21 3.56 -8.35
C LEU A 172 12.61 3.13 -8.79
N LEU A 173 12.71 2.00 -9.48
CA LEU A 173 13.95 1.47 -10.03
C LEU A 173 14.31 2.06 -11.39
N TYR A 174 13.48 2.91 -11.97
CA TYR A 174 13.76 3.55 -13.25
C TYR A 174 14.58 4.83 -13.07
N ILE A 175 15.66 4.98 -13.85
CA ILE A 175 16.41 6.25 -13.95
C ILE A 175 16.24 6.75 -15.38
N VAL A 176 15.83 8.02 -15.51
CA VAL A 176 15.92 8.74 -16.79
C VAL A 176 17.41 8.98 -17.04
N PRO A 177 18.00 8.41 -18.10
CA PRO A 177 19.40 8.67 -18.41
C PRO A 177 19.58 10.17 -18.64
N ASP A 178 20.48 10.79 -17.88
CA ASP A 178 20.90 12.15 -18.17
C ASP A 178 21.91 12.11 -19.32
N PHE A 179 21.61 12.83 -20.38
CA PHE A 179 22.48 12.97 -21.55
C PHE A 179 23.05 14.39 -21.54
N ASP A 180 23.75 14.73 -20.47
CA ASP A 180 24.47 16.00 -20.30
C ASP A 180 25.73 16.09 -21.18
N ASN A 181 26.24 14.93 -21.61
CA ASN A 181 27.33 14.81 -22.56
C ASN A 181 26.81 14.70 -24.01
N ALA A 182 26.19 15.78 -24.49
CA ALA A 182 25.94 15.91 -25.92
C ALA A 182 27.28 16.02 -26.65
N PRO A 183 27.52 15.25 -27.74
CA PRO A 183 28.74 15.40 -28.53
C PRO A 183 28.87 16.84 -29.01
N GLU A 184 30.00 17.48 -28.74
CA GLU A 184 30.30 18.79 -29.33
C GLU A 184 30.47 18.61 -30.83
N PHE A 185 29.50 19.13 -31.60
CA PHE A 185 29.57 19.11 -33.04
C PHE A 185 30.41 20.30 -33.53
N ASP A 186 31.67 20.03 -33.86
CA ASP A 186 32.53 21.03 -34.47
C ASP A 186 32.17 21.24 -35.96
N LEU A 187 31.31 22.24 -36.21
CA LEU A 187 30.92 22.67 -37.55
C LEU A 187 32.11 23.13 -38.40
N GLN A 188 33.20 23.60 -37.77
CA GLN A 188 34.34 24.16 -38.48
C GLN A 188 35.16 23.07 -39.17
N SER A 189 35.40 21.94 -38.48
CA SER A 189 36.06 20.77 -39.08
C SER A 189 35.16 20.03 -40.07
N ALA A 190 33.84 19.97 -39.83
CA ALA A 190 32.89 19.41 -40.79
C ALA A 190 32.82 20.20 -42.11
N VAL A 191 32.89 21.53 -42.05
CA VAL A 191 32.91 22.42 -43.24
C VAL A 191 34.27 22.40 -43.96
N GLN A 192 35.39 22.27 -43.24
CA GLN A 192 36.71 22.06 -43.86
C GLN A 192 36.82 20.69 -44.56
N ALA A 193 36.21 19.65 -44.01
CA ALA A 193 36.09 18.35 -44.66
C ALA A 193 35.16 18.37 -45.90
N ALA A 194 34.12 19.22 -45.90
CA ALA A 194 33.19 19.36 -47.03
C ALA A 194 33.68 20.30 -48.16
N SER A 195 34.58 21.23 -47.85
CA SER A 195 35.13 22.21 -48.83
C SER A 195 36.48 21.78 -49.44
N GLY A 196 37.08 20.70 -48.94
CA GLY A 196 38.28 20.06 -49.50
C GLY A 196 37.95 19.06 -50.61
N ALA A 197 37.89 19.53 -51.86
CA ALA A 197 37.89 18.65 -53.02
C ALA A 197 39.24 17.90 -53.12
N GLY A 198 39.22 16.59 -52.83
CA GLY A 198 40.22 15.66 -53.33
C GLY A 198 40.86 14.74 -52.30
N GLY A 199 40.35 13.51 -52.24
CA GLY A 199 41.18 12.32 -52.06
C GLY A 199 41.29 11.74 -50.64
N GLY A 200 41.03 10.43 -50.53
CA GLY A 200 41.66 9.59 -49.52
C GLY A 200 40.77 9.18 -48.34
N SER A 201 40.02 8.11 -48.56
CA SER A 201 39.34 7.28 -47.56
C SER A 201 40.13 7.07 -46.25
N GLY A 202 39.56 7.52 -45.13
CA GLY A 202 39.97 7.20 -43.77
C GLY A 202 38.92 7.71 -42.80
N GLY A 203 37.87 6.93 -42.59
CA GLY A 203 36.68 7.31 -41.80
C GLY A 203 37.00 7.54 -40.33
N GLN A 204 37.43 8.75 -40.00
CA GLN A 204 37.47 9.25 -38.65
C GLN A 204 36.09 9.89 -38.38
N SER A 205 35.23 9.21 -37.63
CA SER A 205 33.95 9.80 -37.20
C SER A 205 34.22 11.12 -36.46
N PRO A 206 33.53 12.23 -36.78
CA PRO A 206 33.69 13.52 -36.11
C PRO A 206 33.18 13.51 -34.65
N PHE A 207 32.70 12.37 -34.16
CA PHE A 207 32.33 12.15 -32.77
C PHE A 207 33.51 11.52 -32.03
N SER A 208 34.46 12.34 -31.57
CA SER A 208 35.55 11.91 -30.67
C SER A 208 35.33 12.46 -29.26
N GLY A 209 34.26 12.01 -28.60
CA GLY A 209 33.97 12.34 -27.21
C GLY A 209 33.95 11.05 -26.39
N GLY A 210 34.87 10.93 -25.44
CA GLY A 210 34.97 9.76 -24.57
C GLY A 210 33.68 9.54 -23.79
N SER A 211 33.12 8.34 -23.92
CA SER A 211 32.10 7.86 -22.99
C SER A 211 32.76 7.78 -21.61
N GLN A 212 32.54 8.78 -20.76
CA GLN A 212 32.62 8.54 -19.33
C GLN A 212 31.44 7.64 -19.01
N ASP A 213 31.72 6.36 -18.71
CA ASP A 213 30.77 5.49 -18.03
C ASP A 213 30.42 6.19 -16.73
N VAL A 214 29.30 6.93 -16.73
CA VAL A 214 28.64 7.35 -15.51
C VAL A 214 28.35 6.04 -14.79
N ASP A 215 28.91 5.87 -13.59
CA ASP A 215 28.72 4.69 -12.75
C ASP A 215 27.25 4.61 -12.31
N GLN A 216 26.39 4.22 -13.25
CA GLN A 216 24.97 4.06 -13.03
C GLN A 216 24.80 2.74 -12.30
N GLN A 217 24.39 2.85 -11.03
CA GLN A 217 24.03 1.68 -10.23
C GLN A 217 23.12 0.75 -11.05
N THR A 218 23.49 -0.52 -11.07
CA THR A 218 22.70 -1.53 -11.76
C THR A 218 21.29 -1.59 -11.17
N LEU A 219 20.33 -2.15 -11.92
CA LEU A 219 18.97 -2.33 -11.40
C LEU A 219 18.99 -3.14 -10.08
N ALA A 220 19.85 -4.16 -10.01
CA ALA A 220 19.99 -5.01 -8.84
C ALA A 220 20.50 -4.23 -7.62
N GLU A 221 21.55 -3.42 -7.77
CA GLU A 221 22.11 -2.59 -6.67
C GLU A 221 21.09 -1.58 -6.14
N ARG A 222 20.26 -1.02 -7.03
CA ARG A 222 19.19 -0.09 -6.62
C ARG A 222 18.06 -0.82 -5.90
N ALA A 223 17.71 -2.01 -6.34
CA ALA A 223 16.72 -2.83 -5.65
C ALA A 223 17.21 -3.22 -4.25
N GLU A 224 18.48 -3.59 -4.10
CA GLU A 224 19.09 -3.86 -2.79
C GLU A 224 19.14 -2.59 -1.92
N ALA A 225 19.50 -1.43 -2.49
CA ALA A 225 19.50 -0.17 -1.76
C ALA A 225 18.09 0.21 -1.27
N LEU A 226 17.07 0.02 -2.10
CA LEU A 226 15.67 0.26 -1.73
C LEU A 226 15.19 -0.73 -0.66
N GLN A 227 15.55 -2.02 -0.79
CA GLN A 227 15.26 -3.03 0.22
C GLN A 227 15.88 -2.64 1.57
N ASN A 228 17.15 -2.24 1.58
CA ASN A 228 17.83 -1.79 2.79
C ASN A 228 17.19 -0.53 3.39
N LEU A 229 16.74 0.40 2.56
CA LEU A 229 16.03 1.59 3.02
C LEU A 229 14.71 1.22 3.73
N ILE A 230 13.94 0.29 3.17
CA ILE A 230 12.71 -0.20 3.79
C ILE A 230 13.01 -0.85 5.14
N ILE A 231 13.96 -1.80 5.19
CA ILE A 231 14.34 -2.52 6.41
C ILE A 231 14.82 -1.58 7.52
N THR A 232 15.60 -0.55 7.16
CA THR A 232 16.19 0.36 8.17
C THR A 232 15.26 1.49 8.61
N THR A 233 14.23 1.80 7.83
CA THR A 233 13.32 2.94 8.11
C THR A 233 12.01 2.50 8.74
N VAL A 234 11.44 1.38 8.29
CA VAL A 234 10.14 0.89 8.76
C VAL A 234 10.40 -0.22 9.77
N GLU A 235 10.13 0.02 11.06
CA GLU A 235 10.11 -1.03 12.09
C GLU A 235 11.36 -1.94 12.07
N PRO A 236 12.58 -1.37 12.22
CA PRO A 236 13.84 -2.08 12.01
C PRO A 236 14.02 -3.31 12.92
N ASP A 237 13.44 -3.27 14.11
CA ASP A 237 13.43 -4.36 15.10
C ASP A 237 12.57 -5.57 14.70
N GLN A 238 11.70 -5.42 13.69
CA GLN A 238 10.75 -6.46 13.28
C GLN A 238 11.27 -7.35 12.14
N TRP A 239 12.29 -6.90 11.39
CA TRP A 239 12.78 -7.61 10.21
C TRP A 239 13.67 -8.80 10.55
N SER A 240 13.45 -9.92 9.85
CA SER A 240 14.25 -11.16 9.97
C SER A 240 15.74 -10.95 9.75
N GLU A 241 16.09 -10.01 8.89
CA GLU A 241 17.44 -9.60 8.53
C GLU A 241 18.17 -8.90 9.68
N LEU A 242 17.42 -8.26 10.59
CA LEU A 242 17.93 -7.58 11.78
C LEU A 242 17.69 -8.37 13.08
N GLY A 243 17.24 -9.63 12.96
CA GLY A 243 17.00 -10.53 14.09
C GLY A 243 15.59 -10.48 14.68
N GLY A 244 14.66 -9.77 14.05
CA GLY A 244 13.24 -9.83 14.38
C GLY A 244 12.53 -11.04 13.76
N ASP A 245 11.26 -11.23 14.08
CA ASP A 245 10.41 -12.30 13.55
C ASP A 245 9.09 -11.79 12.93
N GLY A 246 8.87 -10.47 12.95
CA GLY A 246 7.65 -9.83 12.49
C GLY A 246 7.54 -9.66 10.98
N ALA A 247 8.66 -9.53 10.25
CA ALA A 247 8.63 -9.27 8.82
C ALA A 247 9.78 -9.91 8.03
N ARG A 248 9.50 -10.22 6.76
CA ARG A 248 10.49 -10.68 5.79
C ARG A 248 10.25 -10.04 4.43
N ILE A 249 11.33 -9.67 3.75
CA ILE A 249 11.29 -9.10 2.40
C ILE A 249 12.14 -9.95 1.45
N SER A 250 11.65 -10.11 0.22
CA SER A 250 12.41 -10.75 -0.85
C SER A 250 12.13 -10.06 -2.19
N LEU A 251 13.16 -9.96 -3.02
CA LEU A 251 13.05 -9.41 -4.37
C LEU A 251 12.76 -10.53 -5.37
N TYR A 252 11.74 -10.32 -6.21
CA TYR A 252 11.48 -11.16 -7.36
C TYR A 252 11.24 -10.27 -8.60
N ASN A 253 12.15 -10.36 -9.57
CA ASN A 253 12.21 -9.46 -10.73
C ASN A 253 12.30 -7.98 -10.31
N GLN A 254 11.21 -7.21 -10.47
CA GLN A 254 11.11 -5.79 -10.13
C GLN A 254 10.04 -5.54 -9.06
N SER A 255 9.70 -6.59 -8.30
CA SER A 255 8.68 -6.51 -7.25
C SER A 255 9.21 -7.07 -5.94
N PHE A 256 8.86 -6.43 -4.84
CA PHE A 256 9.10 -6.97 -3.52
C PHE A 256 7.93 -7.84 -3.08
N ILE A 257 8.26 -9.04 -2.62
CA ILE A 257 7.35 -9.93 -1.90
C ILE A 257 7.64 -9.71 -0.42
N ILE A 258 6.70 -9.10 0.29
CA ILE A 258 6.82 -8.77 1.71
C ILE A 258 5.82 -9.61 2.49
N THR A 259 6.32 -10.40 3.43
CA THR A 259 5.51 -11.10 4.44
C THR A 259 5.58 -10.31 5.73
N ALA A 260 4.50 -9.66 6.13
CA ALA A 260 4.47 -8.82 7.33
C ALA A 260 3.04 -8.67 7.89
N PRO A 261 2.89 -8.21 9.14
CA PRO A 261 1.61 -7.78 9.68
C PRO A 261 1.10 -6.50 9.01
N ASP A 262 -0.19 -6.24 9.16
CA ASP A 262 -0.88 -5.12 8.50
C ASP A 262 -0.32 -3.75 8.89
N TYR A 263 0.11 -3.56 10.14
CA TYR A 263 0.68 -2.27 10.55
C TYR A 263 1.98 -1.92 9.82
N ILE A 264 2.76 -2.91 9.38
CA ILE A 264 3.98 -2.70 8.58
C ILE A 264 3.60 -2.36 7.14
N HIS A 265 2.68 -3.11 6.54
CA HIS A 265 2.14 -2.80 5.21
C HIS A 265 1.56 -1.39 5.14
N ARG A 266 0.83 -0.97 6.18
CA ARG A 266 0.32 0.40 6.33
C ARG A 266 1.45 1.44 6.37
N GLN A 267 2.59 1.15 7.00
CA GLN A 267 3.71 2.10 7.03
C GLN A 267 4.43 2.21 5.68
N ILE A 268 4.48 1.12 4.90
CA ILE A 268 5.14 1.07 3.60
C ILE A 268 4.33 1.84 2.55
N ALA A 269 3.05 1.51 2.37
CA ALA A 269 2.22 2.05 1.29
C ALA A 269 0.97 2.81 1.75
N GLY A 270 0.67 2.79 3.05
CA GLY A 270 -0.63 3.26 3.55
C GLY A 270 -1.76 2.29 3.19
N TYR A 271 -3.00 2.78 3.29
CA TYR A 271 -4.15 2.08 2.71
C TYR A 271 -4.61 2.85 1.47
N ASP A 272 -4.67 2.15 0.34
CA ASP A 272 -5.21 2.65 -0.93
C ASP A 272 -6.68 3.09 -0.81
N PHE A 273 -7.45 2.41 0.04
CA PHE A 273 -8.83 2.71 0.36
C PHE A 273 -9.01 3.82 1.41
N TRP A 274 -7.93 4.36 1.98
CA TRP A 274 -8.03 5.48 2.92
C TRP A 274 -8.62 6.70 2.19
N PRO A 275 -9.72 7.30 2.68
CA PRO A 275 -10.29 8.46 2.01
C PRO A 275 -9.30 9.63 1.98
N SER A 276 -8.76 9.95 0.81
CA SER A 276 -7.81 11.07 0.61
C SER A 276 -8.34 12.41 1.10
N ARG A 277 -9.67 12.61 1.11
CA ARG A 277 -10.32 13.80 1.69
C ARG A 277 -10.09 13.94 3.20
N LEU A 278 -9.93 12.82 3.92
CA LEU A 278 -9.63 12.80 5.35
C LEU A 278 -8.14 13.04 5.62
N GLN A 279 -7.28 12.91 4.61
CA GLN A 279 -5.85 13.18 4.73
C GLN A 279 -5.55 14.59 4.22
N GLN A 280 -5.22 15.53 5.12
CA GLN A 280 -4.66 16.81 4.69
C GLN A 280 -3.14 16.77 4.79
N ILE A 281 -2.48 16.63 3.64
CA ILE A 281 -1.04 16.87 3.53
C ILE A 281 -0.82 18.38 3.65
N ARG A 282 -0.19 18.83 4.74
CA ARG A 282 0.27 20.22 4.91
C ARG A 282 1.77 20.27 4.84
N LYS A 283 2.32 21.19 4.04
CA LYS A 283 3.74 21.55 4.10
C LYS A 283 3.92 22.62 5.17
N VAL A 284 4.52 22.25 6.31
CA VAL A 284 4.87 23.18 7.40
C VAL A 284 6.39 23.24 7.48
N LYS A 285 6.98 24.41 7.23
CA LYS A 285 8.44 24.64 7.29
C LYS A 285 9.27 23.60 6.49
N GLY A 286 8.80 23.25 5.29
CA GLY A 286 9.48 22.27 4.42
C GLY A 286 9.25 20.80 4.78
N ARG A 287 8.55 20.49 5.88
CA ARG A 287 8.12 19.12 6.24
C ARG A 287 6.69 18.88 5.79
N GLN A 288 6.41 17.69 5.25
CA GLN A 288 5.04 17.26 4.97
C GLN A 288 4.47 16.62 6.23
N GLU A 289 3.38 17.16 6.75
CA GLU A 289 2.60 16.57 7.84
C GLU A 289 1.26 16.09 7.27
N VAL A 290 0.92 14.82 7.50
CA VAL A 290 -0.41 14.29 7.21
C VAL A 290 -1.29 14.51 8.44
N LYS A 291 -2.24 15.44 8.35
CA LYS A 291 -3.26 15.62 9.39
C LYS A 291 -4.54 14.92 8.99
N ILE A 292 -5.02 14.03 9.85
CA ILE A 292 -6.32 13.39 9.69
C ILE A 292 -7.38 14.43 10.06
N LYS A 293 -8.23 14.80 9.10
CA LYS A 293 -9.34 15.72 9.31
C LYS A 293 -10.57 14.97 9.84
N PRO A 294 -11.38 15.61 10.69
CA PRO A 294 -12.68 15.08 11.01
C PRO A 294 -13.58 15.05 9.76
N SER A 295 -14.38 13.99 9.59
CA SER A 295 -15.39 13.98 8.52
C SER A 295 -16.41 15.09 8.78
N THR A 296 -16.51 16.07 7.87
CA THR A 296 -17.43 17.20 7.99
C THR A 296 -18.80 16.93 7.36
N LYS A 297 -19.14 15.67 7.06
CA LYS A 297 -20.48 15.28 6.64
C LYS A 297 -20.97 14.08 7.47
N PRO A 298 -22.23 14.12 7.96
CA PRO A 298 -22.86 12.98 8.63
C PRO A 298 -23.02 11.79 7.67
#